data_AF-A0A147DBL1-F1
#
_entry.id   AF-A0A147DBL1-F1
#
_cell.length_a   1.000
_cell.length_b   1.000
_cell.length_c   1.000
_cell.angle_alpha   90.00
_cell.angle_beta   90.00
_cell.angle_gamma   90.00
#
_symmetry.space_group_name_H-M   'P 1'
#
loop_
_entity.id
_entity.type
_entity.pdbx_description
1 polymer ?
#
loop_
_entity_poly.entity_id
_entity_poly.type
_entity_poly.pdbx_seq_one_letter_code
_entity_poly.pdbx_strand_id
1 'polypeptide(L)'
;MANPYPLPRETRSSDILQGDGRTVYGPFGFRIWDAADIVVLTARDGAELAPEAAYVSKDTAAPFAFFHVGFTNALDVGDRFQVVSRRLHERSSDVMRGGAISGEALERELSKQATVLQELRRDCSGVIARVDAHTVTLISHGVAITGLRRDVDRHSSEIVDLDQRLRADVPERLRLLAQMGTIRDQAAEQALAASGSARQAGLYAELIKASIYDFNFDSSPDTAGYDWNS
;
A
#
# COMPACT_ATOMS: atom_id res chain seq x y z
N MET A 1 -29.94 7.28 -49.88
CA MET A 1 -29.61 8.67 -49.51
C MET A 1 -28.48 8.62 -48.48
N ALA A 2 -27.32 9.19 -48.80
CA ALA A 2 -26.23 9.34 -47.84
C ALA A 2 -26.58 10.49 -46.90
N ASN A 3 -26.45 10.30 -45.58
CA ASN A 3 -26.63 11.37 -44.61
C ASN A 3 -25.64 12.52 -44.96
N PRO A 4 -26.10 13.74 -45.28
CA PRO A 4 -25.22 14.85 -45.66
C PRO A 4 -24.29 15.27 -44.52
N TYR A 5 -24.57 14.86 -43.29
CA TYR A 5 -23.77 15.12 -42.09
C TYR A 5 -23.44 13.80 -41.39
N PRO A 6 -22.54 12.96 -41.94
CA PRO A 6 -22.10 11.75 -41.25
C PRO A 6 -21.40 12.17 -39.96
N LEU A 7 -22.00 11.85 -38.81
CA LEU A 7 -21.47 12.17 -37.49
C LEU A 7 -20.29 11.22 -37.20
N PRO A 8 -19.04 11.69 -37.20
CA PRO A 8 -17.90 10.87 -36.84
C PRO A 8 -18.03 10.45 -35.38
N ARG A 9 -17.56 9.25 -35.03
CA ARG A 9 -17.51 8.74 -33.65
C ARG A 9 -16.38 9.41 -32.87
N GLU A 10 -16.44 10.72 -32.69
CA GLU A 10 -15.39 11.50 -32.02
C GLU A 10 -15.87 11.97 -30.65
N THR A 11 -14.98 12.00 -29.65
CA THR A 11 -15.22 12.60 -28.33
C THR A 11 -15.39 14.12 -28.48
N ARG A 12 -16.49 14.69 -27.95
CA ARG A 12 -16.78 16.16 -28.00
C ARG A 12 -16.02 16.96 -26.94
N SER A 13 -14.91 16.39 -26.50
CA SER A 13 -14.01 16.99 -25.54
C SER A 13 -12.59 16.67 -25.96
N SER A 14 -11.70 17.65 -25.79
CA SER A 14 -10.28 17.35 -25.79
C SER A 14 -9.90 16.60 -24.52
N ASP A 15 -8.73 15.99 -24.54
CA ASP A 15 -8.00 15.71 -23.31
C ASP A 15 -7.69 17.03 -22.57
N ILE A 16 -7.22 16.92 -21.33
CA ILE A 16 -6.69 18.09 -20.62
C ILE A 16 -5.33 18.41 -21.25
N LEU A 17 -5.26 19.55 -21.94
CA LEU A 17 -4.08 20.05 -22.62
C LEU A 17 -3.34 21.04 -21.72
N GLN A 18 -2.03 21.14 -21.88
CA GLN A 18 -1.22 22.18 -21.23
C GLN A 18 -1.11 23.40 -22.12
N GLY A 19 -1.10 24.58 -21.49
CA GLY A 19 -0.70 25.81 -22.14
C GLY A 19 0.77 25.77 -22.54
N ASP A 20 1.11 26.47 -23.62
CA ASP A 20 2.49 26.57 -24.10
C ASP A 20 2.92 28.02 -24.40
N GLY A 21 2.21 28.98 -23.80
CA GLY A 21 2.40 30.42 -23.99
C GLY A 21 1.67 30.98 -25.21
N ARG A 22 0.97 30.16 -26.01
CA ARG A 22 0.14 30.65 -27.12
C ARG A 22 -1.23 31.12 -26.65
N THR A 23 -1.82 32.00 -27.45
CA THR A 23 -3.19 32.48 -27.26
C THR A 23 -4.21 31.73 -28.12
N VAL A 24 -3.80 30.93 -29.12
CA VAL A 24 -4.71 30.20 -30.01
C VAL A 24 -4.32 28.73 -30.07
N TYR A 25 -5.31 27.86 -29.89
CA TYR A 25 -5.18 26.40 -29.89
C TYR A 25 -6.17 25.77 -30.88
N GLY A 26 -5.74 24.71 -31.54
CA GLY A 26 -6.52 24.00 -32.56
C GLY A 26 -5.71 23.72 -33.83
N PRO A 27 -6.35 23.14 -34.87
CA PRO A 27 -7.76 22.75 -34.89
C PRO A 27 -8.02 21.56 -33.96
N PHE A 28 -9.16 21.56 -33.26
CA PHE A 28 -9.54 20.44 -32.40
C PHE A 28 -10.03 19.25 -33.22
N GLY A 29 -9.78 18.03 -32.74
CA GLY A 29 -10.07 16.78 -33.45
C GLY A 29 -11.57 16.43 -33.58
N PHE A 30 -12.47 17.37 -33.29
CA PHE A 30 -13.92 17.19 -33.47
C PHE A 30 -14.57 18.46 -34.05
N ARG A 31 -15.72 18.29 -34.69
CA ARG A 31 -16.43 19.37 -35.41
C ARG A 31 -17.58 19.95 -34.59
N ILE A 32 -17.92 21.22 -34.87
CA ILE A 32 -19.01 21.96 -34.22
C ILE A 32 -19.98 22.59 -35.21
N TRP A 33 -21.22 22.78 -34.75
CA TRP A 33 -22.28 23.46 -35.48
C TRP A 33 -22.32 24.97 -35.22
N ASP A 34 -21.94 25.41 -34.02
CA ASP A 34 -21.85 26.82 -33.65
C ASP A 34 -20.65 27.02 -32.72
N ALA A 35 -19.99 28.18 -32.85
CA ALA A 35 -18.94 28.63 -31.92
C ALA A 35 -19.47 28.75 -30.48
N ALA A 36 -20.75 29.10 -30.32
CA ALA A 36 -21.42 29.17 -29.02
C ALA A 36 -21.59 27.81 -28.33
N ASP A 37 -21.41 26.70 -29.05
CA ASP A 37 -21.49 25.36 -28.46
C ASP A 37 -20.21 24.99 -27.70
N ILE A 38 -19.18 25.83 -27.72
CA ILE A 38 -17.91 25.51 -27.06
C ILE A 38 -17.84 26.17 -25.69
N VAL A 39 -17.49 25.35 -24.70
CA VAL A 39 -17.10 25.77 -23.37
C VAL A 39 -15.66 25.38 -23.16
N VAL A 40 -14.88 26.35 -22.71
CA VAL A 40 -13.48 26.16 -22.40
C VAL A 40 -13.33 26.22 -20.90
N LEU A 41 -12.78 25.15 -20.34
CA LEU A 41 -12.43 25.06 -18.94
C LEU A 41 -10.94 25.30 -18.82
N THR A 42 -10.51 26.18 -17.93
CA THR A 42 -9.10 26.47 -17.67
C THR A 42 -8.81 26.35 -16.18
N ALA A 43 -7.58 25.94 -15.89
CA ALA A 43 -7.02 25.81 -14.57
C ALA A 43 -5.70 26.58 -14.60
N ARG A 44 -5.72 27.79 -14.04
CA ARG A 44 -4.55 28.65 -13.93
C ARG A 44 -3.85 28.43 -12.60
N ASP A 45 -2.51 28.44 -12.60
CA ASP A 45 -1.69 28.25 -11.39
C ASP A 45 -2.04 27.00 -10.56
N GLY A 46 -2.42 25.91 -11.25
CA GLY A 46 -2.77 24.65 -10.59
C GLY A 46 -4.16 24.62 -9.91
N ALA A 47 -4.99 25.64 -10.12
CA ALA A 47 -6.38 25.65 -9.66
C ALA A 47 -7.24 24.53 -10.31
N GLU A 48 -8.49 24.41 -9.86
CA GLU A 48 -9.49 23.54 -10.48
C GLU A 48 -9.94 24.12 -11.84
N LEU A 49 -10.34 23.23 -12.75
CA LEU A 49 -10.86 23.62 -14.07
C LEU A 49 -12.17 24.40 -13.92
N ALA A 50 -12.16 25.68 -14.29
CA ALA A 50 -13.32 26.56 -14.26
C ALA A 50 -13.61 27.12 -15.67
N PRO A 51 -14.87 27.46 -16.00
CA PRO A 51 -15.19 28.09 -17.28
C PRO A 51 -14.46 29.43 -17.46
N GLU A 52 -13.76 29.59 -18.57
CA GLU A 52 -13.12 30.83 -18.98
C GLU A 52 -13.65 31.29 -20.34
N ALA A 53 -13.81 32.60 -20.52
CA ALA A 53 -14.24 33.17 -21.79
C ALA A 53 -13.13 32.99 -22.84
N ALA A 54 -13.50 32.37 -23.97
CA ALA A 54 -12.62 32.15 -25.09
C ALA A 54 -13.34 32.46 -26.41
N TYR A 55 -12.58 32.89 -27.39
CA TYR A 55 -13.06 33.14 -28.75
C TYR A 55 -12.99 31.85 -29.55
N VAL A 56 -14.03 31.55 -30.31
CA VAL A 56 -14.10 30.31 -31.09
C VAL A 56 -14.31 30.66 -32.55
N SER A 57 -13.44 30.14 -33.42
CA SER A 57 -13.48 30.38 -34.86
C SER A 57 -13.48 29.05 -35.61
N LYS A 58 -14.30 28.96 -36.66
CA LYS A 58 -14.37 27.77 -37.51
C LYS A 58 -13.39 27.88 -38.67
N ASP A 59 -12.85 26.74 -39.08
CA ASP A 59 -11.89 26.65 -40.20
C ASP A 59 -12.56 26.93 -41.54
N THR A 60 -13.86 26.64 -41.64
CA THR A 60 -14.65 26.85 -42.85
C THR A 60 -16.00 27.46 -42.51
N ALA A 61 -16.65 28.08 -43.50
CA ALA A 61 -18.02 28.56 -43.39
C ALA A 61 -19.07 27.42 -43.41
N ALA A 62 -18.63 26.15 -43.47
CA ALA A 62 -19.56 25.03 -43.44
C ALA A 62 -20.33 24.99 -42.11
N PRO A 63 -21.62 24.61 -42.12
CA PRO A 63 -22.41 24.47 -40.90
C PRO A 63 -21.73 23.59 -39.86
N PHE A 64 -21.11 22.46 -40.28
CA PHE A 64 -20.41 21.52 -39.42
C PHE A 64 -18.92 21.47 -39.78
N ALA A 65 -18.06 22.08 -38.95
CA ALA A 65 -16.64 22.30 -39.26
C ALA A 65 -15.72 22.13 -38.05
N PHE A 66 -14.44 21.91 -38.30
CA PHE A 66 -13.39 22.03 -37.29
C PHE A 66 -13.22 23.49 -36.86
N PHE A 67 -12.59 23.68 -35.71
CA PHE A 67 -12.52 24.98 -35.05
C PHE A 67 -11.25 25.16 -34.22
N HIS A 68 -10.95 26.42 -33.96
CA HIS A 68 -9.88 26.90 -33.09
C HIS A 68 -10.47 27.67 -31.90
N VAL A 69 -9.75 27.64 -30.78
CA VAL A 69 -10.07 28.37 -29.55
C VAL A 69 -8.96 29.38 -29.28
N GLY A 70 -9.34 30.64 -29.09
CA GLY A 70 -8.48 31.75 -28.72
C GLY A 70 -8.75 32.22 -27.30
N PHE A 71 -7.70 32.46 -26.52
CA PHE A 71 -7.74 33.01 -25.17
C PHE A 71 -7.33 34.48 -25.20
N THR A 72 -7.99 35.30 -24.38
CA THR A 72 -7.62 36.72 -24.21
C THR A 72 -6.23 36.87 -23.62
N ASN A 73 -5.92 36.04 -22.61
CA ASN A 73 -4.60 35.94 -22.00
C ASN A 73 -3.96 34.61 -22.42
N ALA A 74 -2.68 34.64 -22.77
CA ALA A 74 -1.92 33.43 -23.05
C ALA A 74 -2.04 32.44 -21.87
N LEU A 75 -2.04 31.14 -22.19
CA LEU A 75 -1.96 30.08 -21.19
C LEU A 75 -0.49 29.76 -20.96
N ASP A 76 -0.02 29.94 -19.73
CA ASP A 76 1.36 29.63 -19.38
C ASP A 76 1.62 28.12 -19.33
N VAL A 77 2.89 27.70 -19.26
CA VAL A 77 3.29 26.28 -19.25
C VAL A 77 2.70 25.49 -18.06
N GLY A 78 2.34 26.18 -16.98
CA GLY A 78 1.67 25.61 -15.82
C GLY A 78 0.15 25.52 -15.94
N ASP A 79 -0.45 26.22 -16.90
CA ASP A 79 -1.90 26.28 -17.08
C ASP A 79 -2.38 25.02 -17.79
N ARG A 80 -3.57 24.55 -17.39
CA ARG A 80 -4.24 23.42 -18.04
C ARG A 80 -5.58 23.89 -18.58
N PHE A 81 -5.99 23.32 -19.70
CA PHE A 81 -7.30 23.62 -20.26
C PHE A 81 -7.94 22.40 -20.90
N GLN A 82 -9.26 22.44 -20.97
CA GLN A 82 -10.06 21.43 -21.64
C GLN A 82 -11.14 22.14 -22.46
N VAL A 83 -11.28 21.72 -23.71
CA VAL A 83 -12.33 22.23 -24.59
C VAL A 83 -13.44 21.20 -24.65
N VAL A 84 -14.64 21.61 -24.30
CA VAL A 84 -15.83 20.77 -24.26
C VAL A 84 -16.93 21.40 -25.10
N SER A 85 -17.59 20.62 -25.93
CA SER A 85 -18.76 21.10 -26.66
C SER A 85 -20.07 20.73 -25.96
N ARG A 86 -20.95 21.71 -25.76
CA ARG A 86 -22.30 21.59 -25.19
C ARG A 86 -23.35 21.17 -26.22
N ARG A 87 -24.48 20.68 -25.71
CA ARG A 87 -25.57 20.08 -26.51
C ARG A 87 -26.46 21.15 -27.15
N LEU A 88 -26.56 21.10 -28.48
CA LEU A 88 -27.24 22.04 -29.38
C LEU A 88 -28.78 22.10 -29.27
N HIS A 89 -29.42 21.15 -28.56
CA HIS A 89 -30.88 20.98 -28.57
C HIS A 89 -31.71 22.07 -27.88
N GLU A 90 -31.07 23.04 -27.23
CA GLU A 90 -31.77 24.09 -26.47
C GLU A 90 -32.17 25.29 -27.33
N ARG A 91 -31.81 25.31 -28.63
CA ARG A 91 -32.22 26.35 -29.57
C ARG A 91 -33.33 25.82 -30.47
N SER A 92 -34.58 26.17 -30.15
CA SER A 92 -35.70 25.92 -31.05
C SER A 92 -35.49 26.71 -32.34
N SER A 93 -35.43 26.01 -33.47
CA SER A 93 -35.66 26.67 -34.76
C SER A 93 -37.12 26.47 -35.14
N ASP A 94 -37.72 27.49 -35.73
CA ASP A 94 -39.12 27.42 -36.17
C ASP A 94 -39.21 26.42 -37.32
N VAL A 95 -39.73 25.22 -37.02
CA VAL A 95 -40.00 24.18 -38.03
C VAL A 95 -41.18 24.58 -38.92
N MET A 96 -42.06 25.44 -38.40
CA MET A 96 -43.17 26.01 -39.15
C MET A 96 -42.91 27.46 -39.51
N ARG A 97 -43.18 27.81 -40.77
CA ARG A 97 -43.21 29.20 -41.23
C ARG A 97 -44.52 29.42 -41.97
N GLY A 98 -45.39 30.28 -41.43
CA GLY A 98 -46.67 30.63 -42.06
C GLY A 98 -47.64 29.46 -42.23
N GLY A 99 -47.64 28.49 -41.31
CA GLY A 99 -48.51 27.31 -41.36
C GLY A 99 -48.02 26.16 -42.25
N ALA A 100 -46.92 26.34 -42.98
CA ALA A 100 -46.25 25.28 -43.72
C ALA A 100 -45.01 24.77 -42.97
N ILE A 101 -44.75 23.46 -43.05
CA ILE A 101 -43.55 22.83 -42.51
C ILE A 101 -42.38 23.11 -43.45
N SER A 102 -41.32 23.71 -42.94
CA SER A 102 -40.06 23.84 -43.67
C SER A 102 -39.30 22.52 -43.57
N GLY A 103 -39.22 21.77 -44.68
CA GLY A 103 -38.49 20.50 -44.72
C GLY A 103 -37.02 20.63 -44.30
N GLU A 104 -36.34 21.70 -44.70
CA GLU A 104 -34.95 21.96 -44.33
C GLU A 104 -34.80 22.21 -42.82
N ALA A 105 -35.73 22.95 -42.20
CA ALA A 105 -35.72 23.20 -40.76
C ALA A 105 -36.03 21.90 -39.97
N LEU A 106 -36.98 21.10 -40.46
CA LEU A 106 -37.31 19.80 -39.88
C LEU A 106 -36.11 18.84 -39.93
N GLU A 107 -35.45 18.71 -41.07
CA GLU A 107 -34.26 17.87 -41.22
C GLU A 107 -33.11 18.32 -40.29
N ARG A 108 -32.96 19.64 -40.11
CA ARG A 108 -32.00 20.20 -39.15
C ARG A 108 -32.34 19.81 -37.70
N GLU A 109 -33.59 19.93 -37.28
CA GLU A 109 -34.03 19.54 -35.93
C GLU A 109 -33.93 18.04 -35.69
N LEU A 110 -34.31 17.21 -36.67
CA LEU A 110 -34.16 15.75 -36.59
C LEU A 110 -32.68 15.35 -36.51
N SER A 111 -31.80 16.04 -37.24
CA SER A 111 -30.35 15.83 -37.15
C SER A 111 -29.79 16.22 -35.78
N LYS A 112 -30.28 17.32 -35.17
CA LYS A 112 -29.93 17.70 -33.80
C LYS A 112 -30.36 16.62 -32.80
N GLN A 113 -31.60 16.16 -32.88
CA GLN A 113 -32.13 15.11 -32.00
C GLN A 113 -31.36 13.78 -32.14
N ALA A 114 -31.07 13.36 -33.37
CA ALA A 114 -30.28 12.17 -33.64
C ALA A 114 -28.87 12.28 -33.04
N THR A 115 -28.25 13.46 -33.13
CA THR A 115 -26.94 13.73 -32.51
C THR A 115 -27.02 13.59 -30.99
N VAL A 116 -28.01 14.20 -30.34
CA VAL A 116 -28.20 14.14 -28.88
C VAL A 116 -28.43 12.70 -28.40
N LEU A 117 -29.25 11.93 -29.11
CA LEU A 117 -29.50 10.54 -28.74
C LEU A 117 -28.24 9.67 -28.89
N GLN A 118 -27.42 9.93 -29.90
CA GLN A 118 -26.14 9.24 -30.07
C GLN A 118 -25.14 9.64 -28.97
N GLU A 119 -25.13 10.92 -28.56
CA GLU A 119 -24.33 11.40 -27.43
C GLU A 119 -24.76 10.79 -26.10
N LEU A 120 -26.06 10.79 -25.79
CA LEU A 120 -26.59 10.14 -24.60
C LEU A 120 -26.22 8.66 -24.55
N ARG A 121 -26.32 7.96 -25.70
CA ARG A 121 -25.89 6.56 -25.78
C ARG A 121 -24.40 6.43 -25.47
N ARG A 122 -23.55 7.29 -26.05
CA ARG A 122 -22.09 7.26 -25.83
C ARG A 122 -21.75 7.55 -24.36
N ASP A 123 -22.37 8.56 -23.77
CA ASP A 123 -22.10 8.97 -22.39
C ASP A 123 -22.52 7.85 -21.42
N CYS A 124 -23.69 7.24 -21.64
CA CYS A 124 -24.12 6.05 -20.89
C CYS A 124 -23.13 4.88 -21.06
N SER A 125 -22.68 4.58 -22.28
CA SER A 125 -21.67 3.52 -22.50
C SER A 125 -20.34 3.82 -21.81
N GLY A 126 -19.89 5.08 -21.80
CA GLY A 126 -18.68 5.50 -21.09
C GLY A 126 -18.81 5.36 -19.57
N VAL A 127 -19.98 5.68 -19.00
CA VAL A 127 -20.26 5.48 -17.57
C VAL A 127 -20.27 3.99 -17.23
N ILE A 128 -20.93 3.15 -18.01
CA ILE A 128 -20.97 1.69 -17.79
C ILE A 128 -19.55 1.12 -17.77
N ALA A 129 -18.72 1.46 -18.76
CA ALA A 129 -17.34 0.96 -18.82
C ALA A 129 -16.50 1.38 -17.59
N ARG A 130 -16.70 2.60 -17.08
CA ARG A 130 -16.04 3.08 -15.84
C ARG A 130 -16.54 2.34 -14.61
N VAL A 131 -17.84 2.08 -14.51
CA VAL A 131 -18.44 1.31 -13.41
C VAL A 131 -17.94 -0.13 -13.41
N ASP A 132 -17.84 -0.76 -14.57
CA ASP A 132 -17.33 -2.13 -14.69
C ASP A 132 -15.87 -2.22 -14.24
N ALA A 133 -15.02 -1.27 -14.68
CA ALA A 133 -13.63 -1.20 -14.27
C ALA A 133 -13.48 -0.98 -12.74
N HIS A 134 -14.33 -0.14 -12.15
CA HIS A 134 -14.33 0.10 -10.71
C HIS A 134 -14.79 -1.14 -9.94
N THR A 135 -15.82 -1.83 -10.44
CA THR A 135 -16.34 -3.09 -9.87
C THR A 135 -15.25 -4.17 -9.80
N VAL A 136 -14.48 -4.35 -10.89
CA VAL A 136 -13.36 -5.30 -10.93
C VAL A 136 -12.30 -4.95 -9.88
N THR A 137 -12.00 -3.67 -9.71
CA THR A 137 -11.02 -3.20 -8.71
C THR A 137 -11.50 -3.50 -7.28
N LEU A 138 -12.78 -3.21 -6.98
CA LEU A 138 -13.37 -3.51 -5.67
C LEU A 138 -13.37 -5.00 -5.35
N ILE A 139 -13.69 -5.86 -6.33
CA ILE A 139 -13.64 -7.32 -6.17
C ILE A 139 -12.20 -7.76 -5.84
N SER A 140 -11.20 -7.27 -6.57
CA SER A 140 -9.79 -7.57 -6.33
C SER A 140 -9.36 -7.18 -4.91
N HIS A 141 -9.73 -5.98 -4.45
CA HIS A 141 -9.48 -5.55 -3.08
C HIS A 141 -10.18 -6.46 -2.05
N GLY A 142 -11.43 -6.86 -2.29
CA GLY A 142 -12.17 -7.77 -1.42
C GLY A 142 -11.50 -9.15 -1.28
N VAL A 143 -10.98 -9.70 -2.38
CA VAL A 143 -10.21 -10.96 -2.37
C VAL A 143 -8.93 -10.81 -1.55
N ALA A 144 -8.19 -9.71 -1.73
CA ALA A 144 -6.96 -9.44 -0.98
C ALA A 144 -7.22 -9.30 0.53
N ILE A 145 -8.26 -8.56 0.93
CA ILE A 145 -8.67 -8.41 2.34
C ILE A 145 -9.03 -9.78 2.95
N THR A 146 -9.75 -10.62 2.19
CA THR A 146 -10.12 -11.97 2.64
C THR A 146 -8.90 -12.88 2.79
N GLY A 147 -7.87 -12.69 1.96
CA GLY A 147 -6.57 -13.36 2.10
C GLY A 147 -5.86 -12.94 3.39
N LEU A 148 -5.68 -11.63 3.60
CA LEU A 148 -5.05 -11.06 4.80
C LEU A 148 -5.76 -11.52 6.08
N ARG A 149 -7.09 -11.55 6.09
CA ARG A 149 -7.85 -12.04 7.24
C ARG A 149 -7.52 -13.49 7.60
N ARG A 150 -7.43 -14.37 6.60
CA ARG A 150 -7.05 -15.78 6.82
C ARG A 150 -5.63 -15.93 7.38
N ASP A 151 -4.71 -15.08 6.94
CA ASP A 151 -3.33 -15.10 7.45
C ASP A 151 -3.26 -14.59 8.90
N VAL A 152 -4.02 -13.55 9.23
CA VAL A 152 -4.16 -13.06 10.61
C VAL A 152 -4.74 -14.14 11.52
N ASP A 153 -5.82 -14.81 11.09
CA ASP A 153 -6.43 -15.89 11.88
C ASP A 153 -5.44 -17.05 12.11
N ARG A 154 -4.66 -17.41 11.08
CA ARG A 154 -3.60 -18.45 11.20
C ARG A 154 -2.52 -18.04 12.18
N HIS A 155 -1.93 -16.85 12.02
CA HIS A 155 -0.87 -16.39 12.92
C HIS A 155 -1.37 -16.22 14.35
N SER A 156 -2.62 -15.78 14.54
CA SER A 156 -3.23 -15.70 15.86
C SER A 156 -3.29 -17.08 16.53
N SER A 157 -3.66 -18.13 15.80
CA SER A 157 -3.66 -19.49 16.33
C SER A 157 -2.25 -19.99 16.70
N GLU A 158 -1.27 -19.74 15.84
CA GLU A 158 0.13 -20.13 16.07
C GLU A 158 0.73 -19.42 17.30
N ILE A 159 0.41 -18.15 17.51
CA ILE A 159 0.84 -17.39 18.69
C ILE A 159 0.24 -17.97 19.97
N VAL A 160 -1.04 -18.32 19.95
CA VAL A 160 -1.71 -18.92 21.11
C VAL A 160 -1.10 -20.29 21.43
N ASP A 161 -0.85 -21.12 20.43
CA ASP A 161 -0.20 -22.41 20.60
C ASP A 161 1.23 -22.26 21.15
N LEU A 162 1.99 -21.28 20.66
CA LEU A 162 3.33 -21.00 21.14
C LEU A 162 3.34 -20.51 22.59
N ASP A 163 2.42 -19.62 22.97
CA ASP A 163 2.27 -19.15 24.35
C ASP A 163 1.93 -20.32 25.29
N GLN A 164 1.02 -21.21 24.89
CA GLN A 164 0.69 -22.40 25.68
C GLN A 164 1.90 -23.32 25.87
N ARG A 165 2.70 -23.56 24.82
CA ARG A 165 3.92 -24.37 24.91
C ARG A 165 4.97 -23.74 25.82
N LEU A 166 5.19 -22.43 25.70
CA LEU A 166 6.14 -21.71 26.54
C LEU A 166 5.73 -21.74 28.02
N ARG A 167 4.44 -21.55 28.31
CA ARG A 167 3.92 -21.63 29.69
C ARG A 167 4.08 -23.02 30.30
N ALA A 168 4.05 -24.07 29.50
CA ALA A 168 4.28 -25.44 29.95
C ALA A 168 5.78 -25.74 30.17
N ASP A 169 6.66 -25.31 29.26
CA ASP A 169 8.09 -25.67 29.27
C ASP A 169 8.92 -24.83 30.28
N VAL A 170 8.60 -23.54 30.45
CA VAL A 170 9.39 -22.63 31.31
C VAL A 170 9.48 -23.10 32.77
N PRO A 171 8.39 -23.52 33.43
CA PRO A 171 8.46 -24.02 34.81
C PRO A 171 9.35 -25.26 34.97
N GLU A 172 9.30 -26.18 34.01
CA GLU A 172 10.11 -27.40 34.05
C GLU A 172 11.60 -27.08 33.89
N ARG A 173 11.95 -26.19 32.95
CA ARG A 173 13.33 -25.70 32.81
C ARG A 173 13.84 -25.00 34.06
N LEU A 174 13.01 -24.16 34.70
CA LEU A 174 13.37 -23.49 35.95
C LEU A 174 13.61 -24.50 37.08
N ARG A 175 12.80 -25.55 37.16
CA ARG A 175 12.98 -26.63 38.13
C ARG A 175 14.29 -27.38 37.90
N LEU A 176 14.62 -27.71 36.65
CA LEU A 176 15.89 -28.36 36.29
C LEU A 176 17.10 -27.49 36.66
N LEU A 177 17.05 -26.20 36.36
CA LEU A 177 18.11 -25.26 36.73
C LEU A 177 18.31 -25.17 38.26
N ALA A 178 17.21 -25.15 39.02
CA ALA A 178 17.27 -25.16 40.47
C ALA A 178 17.91 -26.46 41.01
N GLN A 179 17.50 -27.62 40.48
CA GLN A 179 18.09 -28.92 40.84
C GLN A 179 19.58 -29.01 40.52
N MET A 180 20.01 -28.50 39.35
CA MET A 180 21.42 -28.45 38.98
C MET A 180 22.23 -27.58 39.96
N GLY A 181 21.66 -26.46 40.42
CA GLY A 181 22.25 -25.63 41.47
C GLY A 181 22.47 -26.41 42.76
N THR A 182 21.44 -27.10 43.24
CA THR A 182 21.54 -27.93 44.45
C THR A 182 22.60 -29.04 44.33
N ILE A 183 22.65 -29.75 43.19
CA ILE A 183 23.64 -30.82 42.97
C ILE A 183 25.05 -30.25 42.98
N ARG A 184 25.27 -29.11 42.34
CA ARG A 184 26.58 -28.43 42.32
C ARG A 184 27.01 -28.05 43.74
N ASP A 185 26.10 -27.50 44.52
CA ASP A 185 26.41 -27.06 45.89
C ASP A 185 26.71 -28.26 46.80
N GLN A 186 25.95 -29.37 46.67
CA GLN A 186 26.24 -30.64 47.35
C GLN A 186 27.60 -31.22 46.95
N ALA A 187 27.95 -31.18 45.66
CA ALA A 187 29.25 -31.64 45.19
C ALA A 187 30.40 -30.81 45.77
N ALA A 188 30.23 -29.50 45.91
CA ALA A 188 31.20 -28.61 46.54
C ALA A 188 31.37 -28.94 48.05
N GLU A 189 30.28 -29.16 48.78
CA GLU A 189 30.33 -29.59 50.18
C GLU A 189 31.02 -30.93 50.36
N GLN A 190 30.71 -31.92 49.51
CA GLN A 190 31.36 -33.24 49.54
C GLN A 190 32.86 -33.14 49.24
N ALA A 191 33.27 -32.29 48.29
CA ALA A 191 34.68 -32.06 48.00
C ALA A 191 35.43 -31.43 49.19
N LEU A 192 34.82 -30.47 49.88
CA LEU A 192 35.38 -29.86 51.10
C LEU A 192 35.50 -30.89 52.22
N ALA A 193 34.47 -31.71 52.45
CA ALA A 193 34.50 -32.77 53.45
C ALA A 193 35.60 -33.80 53.16
N ALA A 194 35.72 -34.25 51.90
CA ALA A 194 36.77 -35.18 51.48
C ALA A 194 38.19 -34.59 51.68
N SER A 195 38.39 -33.31 51.35
CA SER A 195 39.65 -32.62 51.61
C SER A 195 39.95 -32.53 53.12
N GLY A 196 38.94 -32.29 53.95
CA GLY A 196 39.07 -32.27 55.41
C GLY A 196 39.49 -33.64 55.97
N SER A 197 38.83 -34.71 55.54
CA SER A 197 39.18 -36.09 55.93
C SER A 197 40.58 -36.48 55.48
N ALA A 198 40.98 -36.12 54.26
CA ALA A 198 42.34 -36.37 53.75
C ALA A 198 43.40 -35.66 54.60
N ARG A 199 43.15 -34.40 55.00
CA ARG A 199 44.06 -33.65 55.88
C ARG A 199 44.17 -34.27 57.27
N GLN A 200 43.07 -34.69 57.87
CA GLN A 200 43.09 -35.40 59.17
C GLN A 200 43.86 -36.71 59.07
N ALA A 201 43.62 -37.52 58.03
CA ALA A 201 44.36 -38.75 57.82
C ALA A 201 45.87 -38.51 57.68
N GLY A 202 46.28 -37.43 56.99
CA GLY A 202 47.68 -37.01 56.92
C GLY A 202 48.28 -36.69 58.29
N LEU A 203 47.57 -35.92 59.12
CA LEU A 203 48.01 -35.61 60.49
C LEU A 203 48.12 -36.86 61.36
N TYR A 204 47.17 -37.79 61.28
CA TYR A 204 47.24 -39.06 62.00
C TYR A 204 48.44 -39.90 61.54
N ALA A 205 48.73 -39.93 60.24
CA ALA A 205 49.90 -40.64 59.71
C ALA A 205 51.22 -40.03 60.21
N GLU A 206 51.30 -38.70 60.34
CA GLU A 206 52.47 -38.02 60.92
C GLU A 206 52.62 -38.32 62.42
N LEU A 207 51.52 -38.27 63.18
CA LEU A 207 51.50 -38.63 64.61
C LEU A 207 51.97 -40.07 64.84
N ILE A 208 51.49 -41.02 64.04
CA ILE A 208 51.90 -42.44 64.12
C ILE A 208 53.38 -42.58 63.76
N LYS A 209 53.87 -41.88 62.72
CA LYS A 209 55.30 -41.89 62.40
C LYS A 209 56.13 -41.36 63.57
N ALA A 210 55.74 -40.23 64.17
CA ALA A 210 56.45 -39.65 65.30
C ALA A 210 56.48 -40.58 66.52
N SER A 211 55.37 -41.27 66.83
CA SER A 211 55.34 -42.21 67.96
C SER A 211 56.20 -43.46 67.70
N ILE A 212 56.23 -43.98 66.47
CA ILE A 212 57.10 -45.12 66.12
C ILE A 212 58.59 -44.80 66.34
N TYR A 213 59.03 -43.55 66.11
CA TYR A 213 60.41 -43.14 66.36
C TYR A 213 60.75 -42.90 67.85
N ASP A 214 59.75 -42.66 68.71
CA ASP A 214 59.93 -42.52 70.17
C ASP A 214 59.97 -43.89 70.88
N PHE A 215 59.39 -44.93 70.27
CA PHE A 215 59.58 -46.33 70.68
C PHE A 215 60.81 -46.99 70.06
N ASN A 216 61.67 -46.25 69.36
CA ASN A 216 62.97 -46.79 69.01
C ASN A 216 63.75 -46.91 70.31
N PHE A 217 63.75 -48.14 70.84
CA PHE A 217 64.59 -48.58 71.95
C PHE A 217 66.04 -48.29 71.59
N ASP A 218 66.49 -47.06 71.82
CA ASP A 218 67.89 -46.70 71.95
C ASP A 218 68.39 -47.24 73.31
N SER A 219 68.03 -48.49 73.63
CA SER A 219 68.87 -49.34 74.44
C SER A 219 70.09 -49.62 73.58
N SER A 220 71.06 -48.71 73.63
CA SER A 220 72.44 -49.06 73.39
C SER A 220 72.68 -50.41 74.09
N PRO A 221 73.03 -51.48 73.36
CA PRO A 221 73.28 -52.79 73.97
C PRO A 221 74.43 -52.75 74.99
N ASP A 222 75.18 -51.64 75.03
CA ASP A 222 76.32 -51.43 75.92
C ASP A 222 75.95 -50.70 77.22
N THR A 223 74.70 -50.22 77.38
CA THR A 223 74.26 -49.52 78.60
C THR A 223 73.25 -50.36 79.37
N ALA A 224 73.74 -51.18 80.30
CA ALA A 224 72.91 -51.92 81.23
C ALA A 224 72.27 -50.95 82.25
N GLY A 225 70.95 -50.75 82.15
CA GLY A 225 70.17 -50.21 83.25
C GLY A 225 68.99 -49.36 82.82
N TYR A 226 67.80 -49.97 82.82
CA TYR A 226 66.68 -49.55 83.68
C TYR A 226 65.59 -50.61 83.54
N ASP A 227 65.51 -51.49 84.56
CA ASP A 227 64.41 -52.43 84.76
C ASP A 227 63.27 -51.65 85.43
N TRP A 228 62.11 -51.58 84.78
CA TRP A 228 60.93 -50.85 85.26
C TRP A 228 59.91 -51.76 85.95
N ASN A 229 60.30 -52.96 86.39
CA ASN A 229 59.47 -53.79 87.25
C ASN A 229 59.85 -53.64 88.74
N SER A 230 59.42 -52.52 89.32
CA SER A 230 59.19 -52.40 90.77
C SER A 230 58.00 -51.49 91.05
#